data_AF-A0A847LJ49-F1
#
_entry.id   AF-A0A847LJ49-F1
#
_cell.length_a   1.000
_cell.length_b   1.000
_cell.length_c   1.000
_cell.angle_alpha   90.00
_cell.angle_beta   90.00
_cell.angle_gamma   90.00
#
_symmetry.space_group_name_H-M   'P 1'
#
loop_
_entity.id
_entity.type
_entity.pdbx_description
1 polymer ?
#
loop_
_entity_poly.entity_id
_entity_poly.type
_entity_poly.pdbx_seq_one_letter_code
_entity_poly.pdbx_strand_id
1 'polypeptide(L)'
;MTLGRARGITLVEIVIAVLIVAVAFIPIIYTIQYGNKATVKINNYGEVAKLAQGLIEECKHVPFPRVRDDYKGLAKDKWEIVNQNYYPKTYAAIEKFKDTLKSLELNAQLKVVKREEIVREVWIQIHATWKEGDGTTDNAPRELRLSNAIRNPEAD
;
A
#
# COMPACT_ATOMS: atom_id res chain seq x y z
N MET A 1 -61.89 -0.12 41.49
CA MET A 1 -60.46 -0.36 41.80
C MET A 1 -60.26 -1.88 41.74
N THR A 2 -59.77 -2.41 40.61
CA THR A 2 -59.50 -3.85 40.47
C THR A 2 -58.12 -4.02 39.86
N LEU A 3 -57.29 -4.72 40.62
CA LEU A 3 -55.87 -4.96 40.46
C LEU A 3 -55.46 -5.30 39.03
N GLY A 4 -54.40 -4.64 38.56
CA GLY A 4 -53.70 -5.00 37.33
C GLY A 4 -53.20 -6.44 37.38
N ARG A 5 -53.64 -7.25 36.41
CA ARG A 5 -53.10 -8.58 36.17
C ARG A 5 -51.63 -8.46 35.84
N ALA A 6 -50.75 -8.87 36.76
CA ALA A 6 -49.38 -9.22 36.42
C ALA A 6 -49.43 -10.45 35.50
N ARG A 7 -49.39 -10.25 34.17
CA ARG A 7 -49.18 -11.33 33.21
C ARG A 7 -47.73 -11.79 33.36
N GLY A 8 -47.52 -13.00 33.84
CA GLY A 8 -46.20 -13.62 33.91
C GLY A 8 -45.62 -13.75 32.51
N ILE A 9 -44.40 -13.25 32.32
CA ILE A 9 -43.66 -13.38 31.08
C ILE A 9 -43.35 -14.86 30.88
N THR A 10 -43.77 -15.43 29.75
CA THR A 10 -43.52 -16.84 29.43
C THR A 10 -42.09 -17.03 28.90
N LEU A 11 -41.50 -18.21 29.12
CA LEU A 11 -40.17 -18.55 28.61
C LEU A 11 -40.07 -18.34 27.08
N VAL A 12 -41.16 -18.61 26.37
CA VAL A 12 -41.28 -18.42 24.92
C VAL A 12 -41.16 -16.95 24.54
N GLU A 13 -41.81 -16.04 25.26
CA GLU A 13 -41.68 -14.59 25.03
C GLU A 13 -40.25 -14.10 25.30
N ILE A 14 -39.56 -14.65 26.30
CA ILE A 14 -38.15 -14.33 26.56
C ILE A 14 -37.27 -14.78 25.38
N VAL A 15 -37.46 -16.00 24.88
CA VAL A 15 -36.69 -16.52 23.73
C VAL A 15 -36.96 -15.70 22.46
N ILE A 16 -38.23 -15.36 22.19
CA ILE A 16 -38.60 -14.51 21.05
C ILE A 16 -37.99 -13.11 21.20
N ALA A 17 -38.04 -12.51 22.39
CA ALA A 17 -37.43 -11.22 22.65
C ALA A 17 -35.91 -11.24 22.43
N VAL A 18 -35.21 -12.28 22.91
CA VAL A 18 -33.77 -12.46 22.67
C VAL A 18 -33.45 -12.62 21.18
N LEU A 19 -34.27 -13.35 20.42
CA LEU A 19 -34.09 -13.51 18.97
C LEU A 19 -34.31 -12.19 18.22
N ILE A 20 -35.36 -11.43 18.56
CA ILE A 20 -35.63 -10.12 17.96
C ILE A 20 -34.47 -9.16 18.26
N VAL A 21 -33.99 -9.14 19.49
CA VAL A 21 -32.85 -8.32 19.90
C VAL A 21 -31.58 -8.74 19.14
N ALA A 22 -31.29 -10.03 19.04
CA ALA A 22 -30.13 -10.53 18.28
C ALA A 22 -30.18 -10.13 16.80
N VAL A 23 -31.35 -10.26 16.15
CA VAL A 23 -31.55 -9.84 14.75
C VAL A 23 -31.40 -8.32 14.61
N ALA A 24 -31.87 -7.55 15.58
CA ALA A 24 -31.73 -6.09 15.59
C ALA A 24 -30.25 -5.62 15.73
N PHE A 25 -29.35 -6.45 16.26
CA PHE A 25 -27.92 -6.15 16.33
C PHE A 25 -27.15 -6.45 15.04
N ILE A 26 -27.71 -7.23 14.12
CA ILE A 26 -27.05 -7.60 12.85
C ILE A 26 -26.58 -6.35 12.07
N PRO A 27 -27.41 -5.30 11.85
CA PRO A 27 -26.99 -4.11 11.11
C PRO A 27 -25.84 -3.34 11.79
N ILE A 28 -25.80 -3.32 13.12
CA ILE A 28 -24.76 -2.63 13.89
C ILE A 28 -23.41 -3.34 13.69
N ILE A 29 -23.40 -4.66 13.78
CA ILE A 29 -22.19 -5.48 13.57
C ILE A 29 -21.66 -5.29 12.15
N TYR A 30 -22.54 -5.31 11.14
CA TYR A 30 -22.13 -5.06 9.75
C TYR A 30 -21.51 -3.67 9.59
N THR A 31 -22.11 -2.63 10.16
CA THR A 31 -21.60 -1.25 10.04
C THR A 31 -20.19 -1.11 10.63
N ILE A 32 -19.95 -1.69 11.81
CA ILE A 32 -18.62 -1.69 12.46
C ILE A 32 -17.59 -2.46 11.61
N GLN A 33 -17.97 -3.61 11.07
CA GLN A 33 -17.09 -4.41 10.20
C GLN A 33 -16.73 -3.66 8.91
N TYR A 34 -17.69 -3.00 8.27
CA TYR A 34 -17.44 -2.19 7.08
C TYR A 34 -16.53 -0.99 7.38
N GLY A 35 -16.75 -0.29 8.49
CA GLY A 35 -15.90 0.82 8.93
C GLY A 35 -14.45 0.39 9.14
N ASN A 36 -14.23 -0.71 9.88
CA ASN A 36 -12.89 -1.23 10.13
C ASN A 36 -12.17 -1.65 8.84
N LYS A 37 -12.88 -2.31 7.90
CA LYS A 37 -12.31 -2.69 6.60
C LYS A 37 -11.93 -1.48 5.76
N ALA A 38 -12.75 -0.42 5.74
CA ALA A 38 -12.45 0.80 5.01
C ALA A 38 -11.19 1.51 5.57
N THR A 39 -11.07 1.59 6.90
CA THR A 39 -9.90 2.18 7.57
C THR A 39 -8.61 1.43 7.25
N VAL A 40 -8.63 0.08 7.27
CA VAL A 40 -7.46 -0.74 6.93
C VAL A 40 -7.04 -0.53 5.47
N LYS A 41 -7.98 -0.47 4.53
CA LYS A 41 -7.68 -0.22 3.10
C LYS A 41 -7.01 1.13 2.87
N ILE A 42 -7.53 2.18 3.50
CA ILE A 42 -6.95 3.53 3.42
C ILE A 42 -5.55 3.54 4.03
N ASN A 43 -5.35 2.87 5.16
CA ASN A 43 -4.06 2.79 5.82
C ASN A 43 -3.01 2.04 4.96
N ASN A 44 -3.39 0.92 4.35
CA ASN A 44 -2.52 0.15 3.46
C ASN A 44 -2.06 1.00 2.26
N TYR A 45 -3.00 1.66 1.58
CA TYR A 45 -2.67 2.53 0.46
C TYR A 45 -1.71 3.67 0.88
N GLY A 46 -2.00 4.31 2.02
CA GLY A 46 -1.18 5.40 2.56
C GLY A 46 0.25 4.96 2.87
N GLU A 47 0.42 3.82 3.53
CA GLU A 47 1.75 3.28 3.84
C GLU A 47 2.50 2.85 2.57
N VAL A 48 1.85 2.19 1.61
CA VAL A 48 2.48 1.84 0.32
C VAL A 48 2.92 3.09 -0.43
N ALA A 49 2.10 4.15 -0.45
CA ALA A 49 2.46 5.42 -1.09
C ALA A 49 3.65 6.10 -0.41
N LYS A 50 3.69 6.08 0.92
CA LYS A 50 4.80 6.60 1.72
C LYS A 50 6.10 5.85 1.45
N LEU A 51 6.06 4.51 1.40
CA LEU A 51 7.21 3.68 1.06
C LEU A 51 7.70 3.97 -0.36
N ALA A 52 6.80 4.03 -1.34
CA ALA A 52 7.16 4.34 -2.72
C ALA A 52 7.77 5.76 -2.84
N GLN A 53 7.20 6.76 -2.16
CA GLN A 53 7.78 8.10 -2.15
C GLN A 53 9.15 8.14 -1.45
N GLY A 54 9.29 7.46 -0.30
CA GLY A 54 10.57 7.36 0.42
C GLY A 54 11.69 6.77 -0.42
N LEU A 55 11.37 5.75 -1.24
CA LEU A 55 12.32 5.15 -2.18
C LEU A 55 12.80 6.18 -3.21
N ILE A 56 11.87 6.93 -3.82
CA ILE A 56 12.21 7.98 -4.79
C ILE A 56 13.09 9.05 -4.13
N GLU A 57 12.73 9.52 -2.93
CA GLU A 57 13.50 10.55 -2.22
C GLU A 57 14.91 10.08 -1.87
N GLU A 58 15.09 8.85 -1.37
CA GLU A 58 16.44 8.32 -1.11
C GLU A 58 17.27 8.22 -2.41
N CYS A 59 16.65 7.79 -3.50
CA CYS A 59 17.34 7.70 -4.79
C CYS A 59 17.76 9.07 -5.35
N LYS A 60 17.05 10.17 -5.03
CA LYS A 60 17.46 11.53 -5.42
C LYS A 60 18.79 11.97 -4.81
N HIS A 61 19.16 11.40 -3.67
CA HIS A 61 20.41 11.71 -2.99
C HIS A 61 21.60 10.91 -3.54
N VAL A 62 21.39 9.99 -4.48
CA VAL A 62 22.47 9.20 -5.09
C VAL A 62 23.22 10.07 -6.12
N PRO A 63 24.55 10.20 -6.00
CA PRO A 63 25.34 10.96 -6.96
C PRO A 63 25.27 10.36 -8.38
N PHE A 64 25.08 11.21 -9.39
CA PHE A 64 25.05 10.79 -10.80
C PHE A 64 26.28 9.98 -11.26
N PRO A 65 27.52 10.27 -10.82
CA PRO A 65 28.67 9.43 -11.16
C PRO A 65 28.50 7.98 -10.71
N ARG A 66 27.92 7.76 -9.52
CA ARG A 66 27.63 6.41 -9.01
C ARG A 66 26.58 5.71 -9.87
N VAL A 67 25.52 6.42 -10.27
CA VAL A 67 24.49 5.87 -11.17
C VAL A 67 25.09 5.53 -12.54
N ARG A 68 25.97 6.39 -13.08
CA ARG A 68 26.67 6.11 -14.34
C ARG A 68 27.47 4.82 -14.25
N ASP A 69 28.21 4.62 -13.15
CA ASP A 69 29.10 3.48 -12.99
C ASP A 69 28.33 2.18 -12.77
N ASP A 70 27.30 2.19 -11.90
CA ASP A 70 26.43 1.02 -11.65
C ASP A 70 25.63 0.61 -12.90
N TYR A 71 25.30 1.57 -13.78
CA TYR A 71 24.49 1.34 -15.00
C TYR A 71 25.27 1.66 -16.28
N LYS A 72 26.59 1.45 -16.28
CA LYS A 72 27.44 1.80 -17.43
C LYS A 72 27.01 1.05 -18.70
N GLY A 73 26.71 -0.24 -18.58
CA GLY A 73 26.26 -1.10 -19.68
C GLY A 73 24.77 -0.98 -20.04
N LEU A 74 24.00 -0.10 -19.39
CA LEU A 74 22.58 0.04 -19.67
C LEU A 74 22.36 0.68 -21.05
N ALA A 75 21.61 -0.03 -21.90
CA ALA A 75 21.19 0.48 -23.20
C ALA A 75 20.30 1.72 -23.05
N LYS A 76 20.36 2.61 -24.06
CA LYS A 76 19.54 3.82 -24.08
C LYS A 76 18.06 3.46 -23.95
N ASP A 77 17.34 4.22 -23.11
CA ASP A 77 15.91 4.08 -22.85
C ASP A 77 15.45 2.72 -22.28
N LYS A 78 16.38 1.88 -21.83
CA LYS A 78 16.05 0.62 -21.16
C LYS A 78 15.77 0.85 -19.67
N TRP A 79 14.70 0.22 -19.20
CA TRP A 79 14.39 0.12 -17.77
C TRP A 79 15.14 -1.06 -17.15
N GLU A 80 15.71 -0.84 -15.98
CA GLU A 80 16.46 -1.83 -15.21
C GLU A 80 16.10 -1.71 -13.73
N ILE A 81 16.30 -2.76 -12.94
CA ILE A 81 15.99 -2.75 -11.51
C ILE A 81 16.87 -1.70 -10.79
N VAL A 82 16.28 -0.91 -9.90
CA VAL A 82 17.02 0.05 -9.06
C VAL A 82 17.88 -0.72 -8.06
N ASN A 83 19.17 -0.36 -8.00
CA ASN A 83 20.12 -0.90 -7.04
C ASN A 83 19.60 -0.68 -5.61
N GLN A 84 19.38 -1.76 -4.86
CA GLN A 84 18.81 -1.70 -3.51
C GLN A 84 19.65 -0.85 -2.55
N ASN A 85 20.94 -0.69 -2.82
CA ASN A 85 21.83 0.17 -2.05
C ASN A 85 21.50 1.67 -2.16
N TYR A 86 20.59 2.06 -3.06
CA TYR A 86 20.17 3.46 -3.23
C TYR A 86 19.08 3.88 -2.24
N TYR A 87 18.39 2.90 -1.63
CA TYR A 87 17.27 3.16 -0.72
C TYR A 87 17.29 2.21 0.50
N PRO A 88 18.42 2.08 1.23
CA PRO A 88 18.57 1.06 2.27
C PRO A 88 17.56 1.21 3.42
N LYS A 89 17.18 2.45 3.78
CA LYS A 89 16.22 2.68 4.88
C LYS A 89 14.81 2.27 4.46
N THR A 90 14.40 2.71 3.28
CA THR A 90 13.09 2.35 2.71
C THR A 90 13.02 0.86 2.40
N TYR A 91 14.11 0.23 1.94
CA TYR A 91 14.14 -1.22 1.73
C TYR A 91 13.85 -2.00 3.01
N ALA A 92 14.50 -1.64 4.13
CA ALA A 92 14.22 -2.25 5.42
C ALA A 92 12.77 -2.02 5.88
N ALA A 93 12.21 -0.83 5.61
CA ALA A 93 10.81 -0.51 5.91
C ALA A 93 9.83 -1.32 5.05
N ILE A 94 10.14 -1.54 3.77
CA ILE A 94 9.37 -2.41 2.86
C ILE A 94 9.35 -3.84 3.40
N GLU A 95 10.52 -4.41 3.73
CA GLU A 95 10.61 -5.77 4.25
C GLU A 95 9.80 -5.93 5.55
N LYS A 96 9.88 -4.96 6.46
CA LYS A 96 9.05 -4.96 7.68
C LYS A 96 7.56 -4.86 7.37
N PHE A 97 7.16 -4.07 6.37
CA PHE A 97 5.75 -3.90 6.04
C PHE A 97 5.17 -5.12 5.33
N LYS A 98 5.98 -5.89 4.59
CA LYS A 98 5.58 -7.19 4.01
C LYS A 98 5.15 -8.20 5.07
N ASP A 99 5.67 -8.13 6.30
CA ASP A 99 5.18 -8.98 7.41
C ASP A 99 3.69 -8.71 7.73
N THR A 100 3.27 -7.46 7.55
CA THR A 100 1.87 -7.03 7.78
C THR A 100 1.02 -7.25 6.52
N LEU A 101 1.53 -6.85 5.36
CA LEU A 101 0.85 -6.98 4.06
C LEU A 101 1.62 -7.96 3.18
N LYS A 102 1.45 -9.25 3.43
CA LYS A 102 2.22 -10.34 2.78
C LYS A 102 2.07 -10.40 1.26
N SER A 103 0.97 -9.86 0.74
CA SER A 103 0.70 -9.79 -0.69
C SER A 103 1.39 -8.60 -1.38
N LEU A 104 2.11 -7.76 -0.62
CA LEU A 104 2.78 -6.58 -1.17
C LEU A 104 3.99 -6.99 -2.00
N GLU A 105 3.93 -6.63 -3.27
CA GLU A 105 5.07 -6.62 -4.18
C GLU A 105 5.38 -5.18 -4.55
N LEU A 106 6.66 -4.78 -4.48
CA LEU A 106 7.12 -3.46 -4.86
C LEU A 106 8.34 -3.60 -5.76
N ASN A 107 8.18 -3.16 -7.01
CA ASN A 107 9.20 -3.21 -8.04
C ASN A 107 9.65 -1.79 -8.37
N ALA A 108 10.91 -1.47 -8.08
CA ALA A 108 11.53 -0.22 -8.46
C ALA A 108 12.41 -0.44 -9.70
N GLN A 109 12.16 0.34 -10.74
CA GLN A 109 12.96 0.36 -11.97
C GLN A 109 13.50 1.76 -12.22
N LEU A 110 14.64 1.85 -12.88
CA LEU A 110 15.20 3.09 -13.39
C LEU A 110 15.56 3.02 -14.85
N LYS A 111 15.61 4.19 -15.46
CA LYS A 111 16.07 4.42 -16.83
C LYS A 111 17.03 5.61 -16.82
N VAL A 112 18.20 5.43 -17.41
CA VAL A 112 19.25 6.47 -17.46
C VAL A 112 19.24 7.13 -18.83
N VAL A 113 19.12 8.47 -18.85
CA VAL A 113 19.23 9.29 -20.06
C VAL A 113 20.63 9.88 -20.11
N LYS A 114 21.42 9.40 -21.08
CA LYS A 114 22.81 9.84 -21.30
C LYS A 114 22.90 10.76 -22.51
N ARG A 115 23.78 11.76 -22.44
CA ARG A 115 24.31 12.48 -23.61
C ARG A 115 25.82 12.28 -23.59
N GLU A 116 26.34 11.62 -24.61
CA GLU A 116 27.73 11.12 -24.60
C GLU A 116 27.95 10.23 -23.35
N GLU A 117 28.89 10.58 -22.48
CA GLU A 117 29.22 9.85 -21.24
C GLU A 117 28.61 10.47 -19.97
N ILE A 118 27.88 11.58 -20.11
CA ILE A 118 27.28 12.30 -18.97
C ILE A 118 25.83 11.87 -18.81
N VAL A 119 25.46 11.46 -17.59
CA VAL A 119 24.08 11.21 -17.22
C VAL A 119 23.37 12.55 -17.07
N ARG A 120 22.37 12.82 -17.92
CA ARG A 120 21.55 14.03 -17.85
C ARG A 120 20.35 13.88 -16.94
N GLU A 121 19.69 12.73 -17.04
CA GLU A 121 18.49 12.47 -16.25
C GLU A 121 18.46 11.00 -15.83
N VAL A 122 17.89 10.75 -14.65
CA VAL A 122 17.55 9.41 -14.17
C VAL A 122 16.06 9.38 -13.91
N TRP A 123 15.36 8.53 -14.63
CA TRP A 123 13.95 8.26 -14.41
C TRP A 123 13.82 7.10 -13.45
N ILE A 124 13.00 7.24 -12.43
CA ILE A 124 12.68 6.19 -11.48
C ILE A 124 11.18 5.93 -11.56
N GLN A 125 10.82 4.67 -11.66
CA GLN A 125 9.45 4.19 -11.67
C GLN A 125 9.29 3.13 -10.59
N ILE A 126 8.27 3.27 -9.77
CA ILE A 126 7.87 2.30 -8.76
C ILE A 126 6.50 1.79 -9.13
N HIS A 127 6.39 0.48 -9.15
CA HIS A 127 5.14 -0.23 -9.31
C HIS A 127 4.95 -1.12 -8.08
N ALA A 128 3.92 -0.82 -7.29
CA ALA A 128 3.55 -1.61 -6.13
C ALA A 128 2.18 -2.24 -6.34
N THR A 129 2.03 -3.51 -5.96
CA THR A 129 0.77 -4.24 -6.01
C THR A 129 0.51 -4.97 -4.71
N TRP A 130 -0.75 -5.05 -4.28
CA TRP A 130 -1.13 -5.82 -3.09
C TRP A 130 -2.57 -6.31 -3.16
N LYS A 131 -2.88 -7.30 -2.34
CA LYS A 131 -4.24 -7.82 -2.14
C LYS A 131 -4.77 -7.42 -0.76
N GLU A 132 -6.00 -6.92 -0.73
CA GLU A 132 -6.77 -6.73 0.50
C GLU A 132 -7.16 -8.09 1.08
N GLY A 133 -6.91 -8.31 2.37
CA GLY A 133 -7.17 -9.59 3.05
C GLY A 133 -8.63 -10.01 3.17
N ASP A 134 -9.56 -9.28 2.56
CA ASP A 134 -11.00 -9.56 2.52
C ASP A 134 -11.45 -10.27 1.23
N GLY A 135 -10.51 -10.66 0.36
CA GLY A 135 -10.76 -11.38 -0.90
C GLY A 135 -11.29 -10.49 -2.04
N THR A 136 -11.54 -9.20 -1.78
CA THR A 136 -12.13 -8.29 -2.80
C THR A 136 -11.20 -7.99 -3.97
N THR A 137 -9.91 -8.31 -3.84
CA THR A 137 -8.86 -8.00 -4.82
C THR A 137 -8.08 -9.23 -5.26
N ASP A 138 -8.61 -10.44 -5.06
CA ASP A 138 -7.91 -11.67 -5.41
C ASP A 138 -7.66 -11.82 -6.92
N ASN A 139 -8.64 -11.37 -7.72
CA ASN A 139 -8.59 -11.37 -9.18
C ASN A 139 -8.11 -10.03 -9.77
N ALA A 140 -8.11 -8.97 -8.96
CA ALA A 140 -7.68 -7.63 -9.36
C ALA A 140 -6.98 -6.94 -8.18
N PRO A 141 -5.67 -7.18 -8.00
CA PRO A 141 -4.88 -6.55 -6.95
C PRO A 141 -4.97 -5.03 -7.01
N ARG A 142 -4.83 -4.38 -5.84
CA ARG A 142 -4.57 -2.95 -5.79
C ARG A 142 -3.22 -2.66 -6.38
N GLU A 143 -3.11 -1.47 -6.94
CA GLU A 143 -1.92 -1.03 -7.63
C GLU A 143 -1.64 0.44 -7.30
N LEU A 144 -0.35 0.75 -7.15
CA LEU A 144 0.17 2.10 -7.10
C LEU A 144 1.35 2.21 -8.07
N ARG A 145 1.30 3.21 -8.94
CA ARG A 145 2.42 3.60 -9.81
C ARG A 145 2.87 5.01 -9.45
N LEU A 146 4.14 5.16 -9.12
CA LEU A 146 4.79 6.47 -8.95
C LEU A 146 6.00 6.55 -9.86
N SER A 147 6.25 7.72 -10.43
CA SER A 147 7.42 7.95 -11.27
C SER A 147 7.97 9.35 -11.05
N ASN A 148 9.28 9.50 -11.08
CA ASN A 148 9.95 10.79 -10.98
C ASN A 148 11.19 10.83 -11.88
N ALA A 149 11.46 12.01 -12.45
CA ALA A 149 12.66 12.28 -13.22
C ALA A 149 13.61 13.15 -12.39
N ILE A 150 14.83 12.67 -12.18
CA ILE A 150 15.88 13.35 -11.43
C ILE A 150 16.84 13.93 -12.45
N ARG A 151 16.92 15.26 -12.52
CA ARG A 151 17.80 15.97 -13.46
C ARG A 151 19.17 16.21 -12.86
N ASN A 152 20.21 16.02 -13.65
CA ASN A 152 21.58 16.32 -13.27
C ASN A 152 21.85 17.81 -13.49
N PRO A 153 22.03 18.61 -12.42
CA PRO A 153 22.30 20.04 -12.56
C PRO A 153 23.67 20.33 -13.18
N GLU A 154 24.59 19.36 -13.18
CA GLU A 154 25.94 19.51 -13.72
C GLU A 154 26.05 19.13 -15.21
N ALA A 155 24.95 18.70 -15.84
CA ALA A 155 24.92 18.22 -17.23
C ALA A 155 24.35 19.23 -18.25
N ASP A 156 23.92 20.39 -17.77
CA ASP A 156 23.51 21.57 -18.54
C ASP A 156 24.65 22.58 -18.63
#